data_AF-A0A5A8C188-F1
#
_entry.id   AF-A0A5A8C188-F1
#
_cell.length_a   1.000
_cell.length_b   1.000
_cell.length_c   1.000
_cell.angle_alpha   90.00
_cell.angle_beta   90.00
_cell.angle_gamma   90.00
#
_symmetry.space_group_name_H-M   'P 1'
#
loop_
_entity.id
_entity.type
_entity.pdbx_description
1 polymer ?
#
loop_
_entity_poly.entity_id
_entity_poly.type
_entity_poly.pdbx_seq_one_letter_code
_entity_poly.pdbx_strand_id
1 'polypeptide(L)'
;MAETADAPERASAFVKGAVELVRATGPLVHCVTNLVSMDLAANAVLAAHASPAMVHAPEEASGFARIAGCVVVNVGTIDALWAEGMTAAVRAAAGSGVPVVLDPVGVGPVDVVVAPAGSDRMLVGVCGNGQELLTRVTAAGCALSAVCGAFLAAARPAAAAGAAMSALAALAFYGGAADAAAEAIKGRGGTPGPGSMRSELLDQLYSASPQEVQDRSLVQFATIE
;
A
#
# COMPACT_ATOMS: atom_id res chain seq x y z
N MET A 1 4.29 31.41 10.81
CA MET A 1 4.43 30.00 10.40
C MET A 1 5.33 29.32 11.40
N ALA A 2 4.76 28.60 12.36
CA ALA A 2 5.53 27.76 13.27
C ALA A 2 5.67 26.39 12.62
N GLU A 3 6.78 26.18 11.92
CA GLU A 3 7.21 24.84 11.53
C GLU A 3 7.61 24.14 12.83
N THR A 4 6.73 23.27 13.33
CA THR A 4 6.96 22.57 14.59
C THR A 4 8.04 21.52 14.37
N ALA A 5 9.16 21.64 15.09
CA ALA A 5 10.24 20.64 15.13
C ALA A 5 9.79 19.21 15.50
N ASP A 6 8.52 19.05 15.89
CA ASP A 6 7.85 17.82 16.33
C ASP A 6 7.10 17.09 15.17
N ALA A 7 7.01 17.68 13.97
CA ALA A 7 6.24 17.12 12.87
C ALA A 7 6.82 15.81 12.29
N PRO A 8 8.15 15.66 12.07
CA PRO A 8 8.73 14.42 11.57
C PRO A 8 8.66 13.26 12.57
N GLU A 9 8.84 13.55 13.86
CA GLU A 9 8.80 12.54 14.93
C GLU A 9 7.38 11.99 15.15
N ARG A 10 6.37 12.88 15.09
CA ARG A 10 4.96 12.45 15.08
C ARG A 10 4.60 11.64 13.84
N ALA A 11 5.15 11.99 12.68
CA ALA A 11 4.91 11.26 11.44
C ALA A 11 5.47 9.83 11.50
N SER A 12 6.71 9.66 11.95
CA SER A 12 7.31 8.33 12.10
C SER A 12 6.61 7.49 13.18
N ALA A 13 6.21 8.10 14.30
CA ALA A 13 5.42 7.42 15.33
C ALA A 13 4.05 6.94 14.79
N PHE A 14 3.42 7.71 13.90
CA PHE A 14 2.21 7.26 13.22
C PHE A 14 2.46 6.04 12.33
N VAL A 15 3.56 6.02 11.55
CA VAL A 15 3.93 4.86 10.72
C VAL A 15 4.04 3.59 11.57
N LYS A 16 4.73 3.68 12.72
CA LYS A 16 4.84 2.58 13.68
C LYS A 16 3.47 2.04 14.09
N GLY A 17 2.59 2.91 14.57
CA GLY A 17 1.25 2.52 15.02
C GLY A 17 0.42 1.89 13.90
N ALA A 18 0.59 2.36 12.67
CA ALA A 18 -0.09 1.77 11.51
C ALA A 18 0.41 0.34 11.20
N VAL A 19 1.73 0.10 11.25
CA VAL A 19 2.30 -1.25 11.09
C VAL A 19 1.81 -2.19 12.18
N GLU A 20 1.82 -1.74 13.44
CA GLU A 20 1.30 -2.52 14.58
C GLU A 20 -0.17 -2.88 14.37
N LEU A 21 -0.98 -1.94 13.89
CA LEU A 21 -2.40 -2.16 13.63
C LEU A 21 -2.64 -3.18 12.51
N VAL A 22 -1.89 -3.09 11.40
CA VAL A 22 -1.99 -4.08 10.31
C VAL A 22 -1.66 -5.48 10.83
N ARG A 23 -0.53 -5.64 11.54
CA ARG A 23 -0.10 -6.93 12.08
C ARG A 23 -1.05 -7.49 13.12
N ALA A 24 -1.64 -6.64 13.95
CA ALA A 24 -2.59 -7.06 14.98
C ALA A 24 -3.95 -7.48 14.40
N THR A 25 -4.38 -6.89 13.27
CA THR A 25 -5.70 -7.11 12.70
C THR A 25 -5.73 -8.10 11.55
N GLY A 26 -4.59 -8.35 10.89
CA GLY A 26 -4.50 -9.24 9.74
C GLY A 26 -5.54 -8.96 8.67
N PRO A 27 -5.68 -7.70 8.21
CA PRO A 27 -6.87 -7.27 7.49
C PRO A 27 -7.01 -7.94 6.12
N LEU A 28 -8.26 -8.21 5.71
CA LEU A 28 -8.57 -8.74 4.38
C LEU A 28 -8.49 -7.64 3.32
N VAL A 29 -7.66 -7.84 2.30
CA VAL A 29 -7.48 -6.96 1.13
C VAL A 29 -7.99 -7.68 -0.11
N HIS A 30 -9.06 -7.17 -0.71
CA HIS A 30 -9.59 -7.70 -1.97
C HIS A 30 -8.88 -7.04 -3.15
N CYS A 31 -8.08 -7.80 -3.87
CA CYS A 31 -7.32 -7.33 -5.02
C CYS A 31 -7.97 -7.80 -6.34
N VAL A 32 -8.45 -6.84 -7.13
CA VAL A 32 -8.78 -7.03 -8.55
C VAL A 32 -7.61 -6.47 -9.36
N THR A 33 -6.57 -7.29 -9.52
CA THR A 33 -5.28 -6.86 -10.11
C THR A 33 -4.98 -7.52 -11.45
N ASN A 34 -3.89 -7.06 -12.08
CA ASN A 34 -3.38 -7.57 -13.34
C ASN A 34 -2.64 -8.91 -13.18
N LEU A 35 -2.59 -9.70 -14.26
CA LEU A 35 -1.99 -11.05 -14.26
C LEU A 35 -0.49 -11.05 -13.93
N VAL A 36 0.23 -9.98 -14.25
CA VAL A 36 1.68 -9.87 -14.02
C VAL A 36 2.00 -9.67 -12.53
N SER A 37 1.10 -9.04 -11.80
CA SER A 37 1.32 -8.60 -10.42
C SER A 37 0.74 -9.50 -9.33
N MET A 38 -0.19 -10.41 -9.67
CA MET A 38 -0.95 -11.19 -8.68
C MET A 38 -0.06 -11.84 -7.63
N ASP A 39 0.99 -12.56 -8.05
CA ASP A 39 1.90 -13.25 -7.12
C ASP A 39 2.63 -12.27 -6.18
N LEU A 40 3.26 -11.23 -6.74
CA LEU A 40 4.05 -10.31 -5.94
C LEU A 40 3.16 -9.48 -5.00
N ALA A 41 1.98 -9.06 -5.46
CA ALA A 41 1.02 -8.34 -4.64
C ALA A 41 0.49 -9.20 -3.49
N ALA A 42 0.16 -10.48 -3.74
CA ALA A 42 -0.26 -11.40 -2.69
C ALA A 42 0.84 -11.59 -1.66
N ASN A 43 2.06 -11.89 -2.11
CA ASN A 43 3.19 -12.12 -1.22
C ASN A 43 3.57 -10.87 -0.42
N ALA A 44 3.48 -9.67 -1.01
CA ALA A 44 3.74 -8.42 -0.30
C ALA A 44 2.69 -8.15 0.80
N VAL A 45 1.41 -8.42 0.54
CA VAL A 45 0.34 -8.28 1.54
C VAL A 45 0.50 -9.31 2.66
N LEU A 46 0.83 -10.56 2.32
CA LEU A 46 1.15 -11.60 3.32
C LEU A 46 2.39 -11.22 4.15
N ALA A 47 3.44 -10.71 3.50
CA ALA A 47 4.64 -10.22 4.17
C ALA A 47 4.34 -9.02 5.08
N ALA A 48 3.36 -8.18 4.74
CA ALA A 48 2.87 -7.13 5.64
C ALA A 48 2.01 -7.65 6.81
N HIS A 49 1.76 -8.97 6.88
CA HIS A 49 0.89 -9.69 7.82
C HIS A 49 -0.61 -9.40 7.63
N ALA A 50 -1.02 -9.08 6.40
CA ALA A 50 -2.42 -8.97 6.01
C ALA A 50 -2.86 -10.19 5.17
N SER A 51 -4.14 -10.27 4.81
CA SER A 51 -4.72 -11.38 4.06
C SER A 51 -5.16 -10.93 2.66
N PRO A 52 -4.49 -11.35 1.58
CA PRO A 52 -4.90 -11.01 0.22
C PRO A 52 -5.99 -11.97 -0.31
N ALA A 53 -6.94 -11.44 -1.07
CA ALA A 53 -7.90 -12.20 -1.88
C ALA A 53 -7.88 -11.70 -3.33
N MET A 54 -7.37 -12.53 -4.26
CA MET A 54 -7.26 -12.22 -5.69
C MET A 54 -8.55 -12.61 -6.43
N VAL A 55 -9.60 -11.82 -6.25
CA VAL A 55 -10.95 -12.17 -6.74
C VAL A 55 -11.36 -11.20 -7.85
N HIS A 56 -11.25 -11.62 -9.10
CA HIS A 56 -11.59 -10.78 -10.25
C HIS A 56 -12.93 -11.12 -10.91
N ALA A 57 -13.49 -12.30 -10.63
CA ALA A 57 -14.65 -12.81 -11.37
C ALA A 57 -15.91 -11.98 -11.01
N PRO A 58 -16.66 -11.44 -11.99
CA PRO A 58 -17.82 -10.58 -11.73
C PRO A 58 -18.85 -11.18 -10.78
N GLU A 59 -19.02 -12.51 -10.82
CA GLU A 59 -20.00 -13.27 -10.06
C GLU A 59 -19.75 -13.22 -8.55
N GLU A 60 -18.49 -13.06 -8.12
CA GLU A 60 -18.09 -13.09 -6.71
C GLU A 60 -17.42 -11.79 -6.24
N ALA A 61 -16.93 -10.95 -7.16
CA ALA A 61 -16.22 -9.71 -6.85
C ALA A 61 -17.03 -8.78 -5.93
N SER A 62 -18.32 -8.59 -6.21
CA SER A 62 -19.18 -7.78 -5.32
C SER A 62 -19.37 -8.41 -3.94
N GLY A 63 -19.41 -9.73 -3.84
CA GLY A 63 -19.57 -10.43 -2.55
C GLY A 63 -18.35 -10.25 -1.67
N PHE A 64 -17.16 -10.46 -2.23
CA PHE A 64 -15.89 -10.27 -1.54
C PHE A 64 -15.65 -8.81 -1.15
N ALA A 65 -15.94 -7.85 -2.04
CA ALA A 65 -15.75 -6.44 -1.78
C ALA A 65 -16.50 -5.93 -0.54
N ARG A 66 -17.65 -6.53 -0.20
CA ARG A 66 -18.46 -6.13 0.98
C ARG A 66 -17.86 -6.58 2.31
N ILE A 67 -17.06 -7.64 2.31
CA ILE A 67 -16.46 -8.21 3.54
C ILE A 67 -14.99 -7.82 3.70
N ALA A 68 -14.35 -7.33 2.63
CA ALA A 68 -12.99 -6.85 2.66
C ALA A 68 -12.86 -5.57 3.50
N GLY A 69 -11.68 -5.34 4.07
CA GLY A 69 -11.37 -4.07 4.71
C GLY A 69 -10.96 -2.98 3.71
N CYS A 70 -10.48 -3.38 2.52
CA CYS A 70 -10.19 -2.50 1.40
C CYS A 70 -10.30 -3.27 0.08
N VAL A 71 -10.69 -2.59 -0.98
CA VAL A 71 -10.59 -3.08 -2.37
C VAL A 71 -9.42 -2.40 -3.07
N VAL A 72 -8.61 -3.16 -3.79
CA VAL A 72 -7.51 -2.65 -4.63
C VAL A 72 -7.81 -3.02 -6.06
N VAL A 73 -7.93 -2.03 -6.93
CA VAL A 73 -8.15 -2.19 -8.36
C VAL A 73 -6.90 -1.75 -9.11
N ASN A 74 -6.35 -2.64 -9.91
CA ASN A 74 -5.24 -2.34 -10.80
C ASN A 74 -5.65 -2.67 -12.23
N VAL A 75 -5.57 -1.67 -13.12
CA VAL A 75 -6.09 -1.76 -14.50
C VAL A 75 -5.07 -2.30 -15.51
N GLY A 76 -3.93 -2.80 -15.05
CA GLY A 76 -2.99 -3.51 -15.91
C GLY A 76 -3.63 -4.76 -16.53
N THR A 77 -3.21 -5.12 -17.74
CA THR A 77 -3.72 -6.29 -18.49
C THR A 77 -5.25 -6.41 -18.52
N ILE A 78 -5.98 -5.29 -18.47
CA ILE A 78 -7.44 -5.27 -18.39
C ILE A 78 -8.08 -5.78 -19.70
N ASP A 79 -9.15 -6.56 -19.55
CA ASP A 79 -10.10 -6.89 -20.60
C ASP A 79 -11.53 -6.56 -20.18
N ALA A 80 -12.52 -6.89 -21.03
CA ALA A 80 -13.92 -6.59 -20.74
C ALA A 80 -14.44 -7.30 -19.47
N LEU A 81 -14.06 -8.56 -19.24
CA LEU A 81 -14.54 -9.33 -18.10
C LEU A 81 -13.90 -8.85 -16.79
N TRP A 82 -12.61 -8.50 -16.83
CA TRP A 82 -11.93 -7.85 -15.71
C TRP A 82 -12.56 -6.50 -15.37
N ALA A 83 -12.88 -5.69 -16.39
CA ALA A 83 -13.52 -4.40 -16.18
C ALA A 83 -14.90 -4.53 -15.51
N GLU A 84 -15.67 -5.56 -15.86
CA GLU A 84 -16.93 -5.89 -15.19
C GLU A 84 -16.69 -6.26 -13.71
N GLY A 85 -15.72 -7.12 -13.42
CA GLY A 85 -15.35 -7.50 -12.06
C GLY A 85 -14.87 -6.32 -11.21
N MET A 86 -14.01 -5.46 -11.76
CA MET A 86 -13.56 -4.22 -11.12
C MET A 86 -14.74 -3.30 -10.79
N THR A 87 -15.63 -3.09 -11.77
CA THR A 87 -16.82 -2.24 -11.59
C THR A 87 -17.74 -2.80 -10.50
N ALA A 88 -17.95 -4.12 -10.50
CA ALA A 88 -18.76 -4.83 -9.51
C ALA A 88 -18.16 -4.70 -8.09
N ALA A 89 -16.84 -4.82 -7.95
CA ALA A 89 -16.14 -4.66 -6.67
C ALA A 89 -16.23 -3.21 -6.16
N VAL A 90 -15.91 -2.22 -6.99
CA VAL A 90 -15.91 -0.80 -6.61
C VAL A 90 -17.31 -0.32 -6.21
N ARG A 91 -18.36 -0.71 -6.95
CA ARG A 91 -19.75 -0.36 -6.59
C ARG A 91 -20.16 -0.95 -5.25
N ALA A 92 -19.80 -2.21 -5.00
CA ALA A 92 -20.09 -2.89 -3.75
C ALA A 92 -19.33 -2.29 -2.56
N ALA A 93 -18.07 -1.90 -2.78
CA ALA A 93 -17.24 -1.22 -1.79
C ALA A 93 -17.83 0.14 -1.41
N ALA A 94 -18.20 0.95 -2.40
CA ALA A 94 -18.85 2.25 -2.20
C ALA A 94 -20.16 2.13 -1.39
N GLY A 95 -20.99 1.12 -1.71
CA GLY A 95 -22.24 0.87 -0.97
C GLY A 95 -22.05 0.37 0.47
N SER A 96 -20.84 -0.07 0.83
CA SER A 96 -20.53 -0.66 2.14
C SER A 96 -19.53 0.17 2.96
N GLY A 97 -19.12 1.34 2.46
CA GLY A 97 -18.11 2.19 3.09
C GLY A 97 -16.70 1.59 3.11
N VAL A 98 -16.42 0.62 2.22
CA VAL A 98 -15.09 0.01 2.10
C VAL A 98 -14.21 0.93 1.23
N PRO A 99 -13.01 1.32 1.70
CA PRO A 99 -12.09 2.15 0.92
C PRO A 99 -11.60 1.43 -0.35
N VAL A 100 -11.23 2.22 -1.35
CA VAL A 100 -10.73 1.71 -2.64
C VAL A 100 -9.38 2.34 -2.96
N VAL A 101 -8.40 1.52 -3.31
CA VAL A 101 -7.16 1.94 -3.98
C VAL A 101 -7.30 1.65 -5.47
N LEU A 102 -7.06 2.64 -6.31
CA LEU A 102 -6.98 2.51 -7.75
C LEU A 102 -5.55 2.75 -8.21
N ASP A 103 -4.95 1.74 -8.85
CA ASP A 103 -3.64 1.77 -9.50
C ASP A 103 -3.87 1.86 -11.03
N PRO A 104 -3.78 3.07 -11.62
CA PRO A 104 -4.10 3.31 -13.02
C PRO A 104 -2.90 3.00 -13.94
N VAL A 105 -2.37 1.77 -13.85
CA VAL A 105 -1.22 1.31 -14.67
C VAL A 105 -1.37 1.71 -16.14
N GLY A 106 -0.34 2.40 -16.66
CA GLY A 106 -0.30 2.84 -18.06
C GLY A 106 -0.96 4.20 -18.34
N VAL A 107 -1.60 4.82 -17.35
CA VAL A 107 -2.20 6.16 -17.45
C VAL A 107 -1.27 7.25 -16.89
N GLY A 108 -0.45 6.93 -15.89
CA GLY A 108 0.50 7.86 -15.28
C GLY A 108 1.20 7.28 -14.06
N PRO A 109 2.04 8.07 -13.35
CA PRO A 109 2.83 7.60 -12.21
C PRO A 109 2.11 7.74 -10.85
N VAL A 110 0.80 8.02 -10.84
CA VAL A 110 0.05 8.40 -9.62
C VAL A 110 -1.06 7.38 -9.36
N ASP A 111 -1.00 6.76 -8.19
CA ASP A 111 -2.08 5.95 -7.63
C ASP A 111 -3.13 6.82 -6.93
N VAL A 112 -4.39 6.39 -6.94
CA VAL A 112 -5.52 7.13 -6.38
C VAL A 112 -6.15 6.35 -5.23
N VAL A 113 -6.22 6.97 -4.05
CA VAL A 113 -6.93 6.42 -2.88
C VAL A 113 -8.25 7.14 -2.71
N VAL A 114 -9.34 6.38 -2.68
CA VAL A 114 -10.70 6.89 -2.50
C VAL A 114 -11.25 6.43 -1.14
N ALA A 115 -11.63 7.41 -0.31
CA ALA A 115 -12.27 7.19 0.98
C ALA A 115 -13.56 8.03 1.10
N PRO A 116 -14.52 7.68 1.97
CA PRO A 116 -15.77 8.42 2.13
C PRO A 116 -15.54 9.88 2.60
N ALA A 117 -16.04 10.87 1.83
CA ALA A 117 -16.05 12.34 2.06
C ALA A 117 -14.68 13.00 2.42
N GLY A 118 -14.33 14.23 2.02
CA GLY A 118 -15.07 15.44 1.72
C GLY A 118 -14.34 16.59 2.42
N SER A 119 -13.29 17.14 1.81
CA SER A 119 -12.61 18.34 2.31
C SER A 119 -12.13 19.22 1.17
N ASP A 120 -12.25 20.54 1.34
CA ASP A 120 -11.64 21.55 0.46
C ASP A 120 -10.12 21.65 0.66
N ARG A 121 -9.56 20.85 1.57
CA ARG A 121 -8.13 20.82 1.93
C ARG A 121 -7.44 19.62 1.31
N MET A 122 -6.22 19.82 0.83
CA MET A 122 -5.36 18.78 0.29
C MET A 122 -4.30 18.41 1.32
N LEU A 123 -4.23 17.11 1.68
CA LEU A 123 -3.08 16.59 2.43
C LEU A 123 -2.00 16.19 1.42
N VAL A 124 -0.78 16.72 1.60
CA VAL A 124 0.39 16.31 0.83
C VAL A 124 1.36 15.62 1.77
N GLY A 125 1.62 14.34 1.50
CA GLY A 125 2.65 13.55 2.16
C GLY A 125 3.85 13.36 1.25
N VAL A 126 5.05 13.48 1.80
CA VAL A 126 6.30 13.17 1.11
C VAL A 126 6.96 12.00 1.84
N CYS A 127 7.29 10.96 1.08
CA CYS A 127 8.08 9.83 1.55
C CYS A 127 9.43 9.85 0.84
N GLY A 128 10.51 9.90 1.61
CA GLY A 128 11.89 9.89 1.11
C GLY A 128 12.52 8.49 1.05
N ASN A 129 11.81 7.45 1.48
CA ASN A 129 12.30 6.07 1.45
C ASN A 129 12.18 5.45 0.04
N GLY A 130 13.01 4.44 -0.21
CA GLY A 130 12.90 3.57 -1.39
C GLY A 130 14.19 3.45 -2.20
N GLN A 131 14.17 2.51 -3.15
CA GLN A 131 15.34 2.14 -3.94
C GLN A 131 15.03 2.24 -5.44
N GLU A 132 15.94 2.85 -6.21
CA GLU A 132 15.85 2.91 -7.68
C GLU A 132 15.73 1.51 -8.30
N LEU A 133 16.33 0.50 -7.67
CA LEU A 133 16.28 -0.89 -8.12
C LEU A 133 14.85 -1.46 -8.17
N LEU A 134 13.90 -0.91 -7.42
CA LEU A 134 12.48 -1.28 -7.53
C LEU A 134 11.91 -1.03 -8.93
N THR A 135 12.45 -0.06 -9.67
CA THR A 135 12.07 0.19 -11.08
C THR A 135 12.49 -0.94 -12.02
N ARG A 136 13.34 -1.87 -11.55
CA ARG A 136 13.79 -3.07 -12.27
C ARG A 136 13.12 -4.34 -11.76
N VAL A 137 12.24 -4.24 -10.77
CA VAL A 137 11.41 -5.35 -10.27
C VAL A 137 10.00 -5.16 -10.82
N THR A 138 9.59 -6.04 -11.73
CA THR A 138 8.22 -5.98 -12.27
C THR A 138 7.19 -6.07 -11.15
N ALA A 139 6.08 -5.33 -11.30
CA ALA A 139 4.99 -5.25 -10.34
C ALA A 139 5.34 -4.71 -8.94
N ALA A 140 6.54 -4.16 -8.71
CA ALA A 140 6.89 -3.57 -7.42
C ALA A 140 5.96 -2.41 -7.01
N GLY A 141 5.50 -1.60 -7.97
CA GLY A 141 4.48 -0.56 -7.71
C GLY A 141 3.09 -1.14 -7.43
N CYS A 142 2.66 -2.16 -8.18
CA CYS A 142 1.37 -2.80 -7.97
C CYS A 142 1.30 -3.51 -6.60
N ALA A 143 2.42 -4.08 -6.14
CA ALA A 143 2.55 -4.63 -4.81
C ALA A 143 2.45 -3.55 -3.71
N LEU A 144 3.03 -2.36 -3.93
CA LEU A 144 2.84 -1.21 -3.05
C LEU A 144 1.36 -0.80 -2.97
N SER A 145 0.63 -0.75 -4.09
CA SER A 145 -0.81 -0.47 -4.08
C SER A 145 -1.61 -1.49 -3.26
N ALA A 146 -1.23 -2.76 -3.31
CA ALA A 146 -1.83 -3.80 -2.46
C ALA A 146 -1.50 -3.61 -0.97
N VAL A 147 -0.26 -3.22 -0.64
CA VAL A 147 0.15 -2.89 0.73
C VAL A 147 -0.57 -1.62 1.24
N CYS A 148 -0.77 -0.59 0.40
CA CYS A 148 -1.62 0.55 0.74
C CYS A 148 -3.04 0.10 1.12
N GLY A 149 -3.59 -0.88 0.38
CA GLY A 149 -4.86 -1.53 0.70
C GLY A 149 -4.88 -2.16 2.10
N ALA A 150 -3.80 -2.82 2.52
CA ALA A 150 -3.68 -3.40 3.86
C ALA A 150 -3.75 -2.34 4.97
N PHE A 151 -3.04 -1.21 4.80
CA PHE A 151 -3.04 -0.11 5.78
C PHE A 151 -4.41 0.57 5.86
N LEU A 152 -5.07 0.80 4.72
CA LEU A 152 -6.43 1.34 4.67
C LEU A 152 -7.45 0.39 5.31
N ALA A 153 -7.30 -0.91 5.06
CA ALA A 153 -8.17 -1.95 5.62
C ALA A 153 -8.07 -2.06 7.14
N ALA A 154 -6.86 -1.92 7.69
CA ALA A 154 -6.60 -1.87 9.12
C ALA A 154 -7.19 -0.60 9.76
N ALA A 155 -6.92 0.55 9.16
CA ALA A 155 -7.30 1.85 9.71
C ALA A 155 -8.80 2.18 9.59
N ARG A 156 -9.48 1.65 8.55
CA ARG A 156 -10.88 1.97 8.21
C ARG A 156 -11.18 3.48 8.28
N PRO A 157 -10.43 4.30 7.52
CA PRO A 157 -10.50 5.74 7.68
C PRO A 157 -11.89 6.28 7.32
N ALA A 158 -12.46 7.07 8.22
CA ALA A 158 -13.76 7.73 8.02
C ALA A 158 -13.65 9.04 7.21
N ALA A 159 -12.44 9.49 6.87
CA ALA A 159 -12.18 10.73 6.15
C ALA A 159 -10.94 10.63 5.25
N ALA A 160 -10.90 11.44 4.19
CA ALA A 160 -9.80 11.49 3.22
C ALA A 160 -8.41 11.69 3.86
N ALA A 161 -8.30 12.54 4.90
CA ALA A 161 -7.04 12.76 5.59
C ALA A 161 -6.48 11.49 6.25
N GLY A 162 -7.35 10.67 6.87
CA GLY A 162 -6.95 9.40 7.46
C GLY A 162 -6.52 8.39 6.40
N ALA A 163 -7.17 8.40 5.23
CA ALA A 163 -6.79 7.54 4.11
C ALA A 163 -5.43 7.93 3.54
N ALA A 164 -5.18 9.23 3.35
CA ALA A 164 -3.90 9.73 2.89
C ALA A 164 -2.76 9.44 3.87
N MET A 165 -3.00 9.57 5.19
CA MET A 165 -2.02 9.17 6.21
C MET A 165 -1.76 7.66 6.21
N SER A 166 -2.80 6.83 6.01
CA SER A 166 -2.65 5.38 5.91
C SER A 166 -1.82 4.97 4.69
N ALA A 167 -2.06 5.61 3.54
CA ALA A 167 -1.27 5.42 2.34
C ALA A 167 0.19 5.88 2.57
N LEU A 168 0.41 7.05 3.17
CA LEU A 168 1.76 7.54 3.47
C LEU A 168 2.53 6.57 4.39
N ALA A 169 1.87 5.99 5.40
CA ALA A 169 2.48 4.97 6.25
C ALA A 169 2.84 3.69 5.48
N ALA A 170 1.99 3.26 4.54
CA ALA A 170 2.31 2.15 3.65
C ALA A 170 3.52 2.44 2.75
N LEU A 171 3.63 3.66 2.20
CA LEU A 171 4.79 4.10 1.42
C LEU A 171 6.07 4.07 2.26
N ALA A 172 6.03 4.58 3.49
CA ALA A 172 7.18 4.59 4.40
C ALA A 172 7.62 3.18 4.78
N PHE A 173 6.66 2.33 5.11
CA PHE A 173 6.90 0.93 5.44
C PHE A 173 7.52 0.17 4.25
N TYR A 174 6.94 0.29 3.06
CA TYR A 174 7.41 -0.40 1.86
C TYR A 174 8.77 0.12 1.37
N GLY A 175 8.94 1.45 1.34
CA GLY A 175 10.20 2.09 0.98
C GLY A 175 11.30 1.76 1.99
N GLY A 176 11.02 1.83 3.29
CA GLY A 176 11.98 1.50 4.34
C GLY A 176 12.39 0.03 4.31
N ALA A 177 11.46 -0.87 3.97
CA ALA A 177 11.77 -2.28 3.73
C ALA A 177 12.69 -2.46 2.50
N ALA A 178 12.49 -1.67 1.43
CA ALA A 178 13.38 -1.68 0.27
C ALA A 178 14.79 -1.16 0.61
N ASP A 179 14.90 -0.12 1.43
CA ASP A 179 16.17 0.41 1.92
C ASP A 179 16.92 -0.65 2.74
N ALA A 180 16.23 -1.28 3.70
CA ALA A 180 16.76 -2.38 4.51
C ALA A 180 17.17 -3.57 3.63
N ALA A 181 16.41 -3.87 2.57
CA ALA A 181 16.74 -4.95 1.65
C ALA A 181 18.04 -4.68 0.89
N ALA A 182 18.22 -3.46 0.38
CA ALA A 182 19.46 -3.07 -0.28
C ALA A 182 20.67 -3.16 0.67
N GLU A 183 20.51 -2.73 1.92
CA GLU A 183 21.53 -2.84 2.96
C GLU A 183 21.87 -4.30 3.29
N ALA A 184 20.85 -5.14 3.50
CA ALA A 184 21.03 -6.55 3.83
C ALA A 184 21.75 -7.32 2.73
N ILE A 185 21.41 -7.07 1.46
CA ILE A 185 22.09 -7.72 0.32
C ILE A 185 23.58 -7.31 0.28
N LYS A 186 23.87 -6.01 0.44
CA LYS A 186 25.25 -5.50 0.50
C LYS A 186 26.02 -6.08 1.69
N GLY A 187 25.38 -6.16 2.86
CA GLY A 187 25.98 -6.70 4.09
C GLY A 187 26.40 -8.17 3.98
N ARG A 188 25.73 -8.95 3.12
CA ARG A 188 26.10 -10.34 2.80
C ARG A 188 27.22 -10.47 1.75
N GLY A 189 27.82 -9.35 1.33
CA GLY A 189 28.84 -9.31 0.27
C GLY A 189 28.28 -9.42 -1.15
N GLY A 190 26.95 -9.30 -1.32
CA GLY A 190 26.29 -9.31 -2.62
C GLY A 190 26.13 -7.92 -3.23
N THR A 191 26.00 -7.86 -4.55
CA THR A 191 25.53 -6.65 -5.25
C THR A 191 24.00 -6.74 -5.40
N PRO A 192 23.23 -5.75 -4.92
CA PRO A 192 21.79 -5.72 -5.15
C PRO A 192 21.45 -5.79 -6.64
N GLY A 193 20.65 -6.78 -7.01
CA GLY A 193 20.08 -6.95 -8.35
C GLY A 193 18.58 -7.17 -8.25
N PRO A 194 17.82 -7.13 -9.36
CA PRO A 194 16.36 -7.17 -9.30
C PRO A 194 15.80 -8.45 -8.67
N GLY A 195 16.45 -9.60 -8.89
CA GLY A 195 16.04 -10.87 -8.30
C GLY A 195 16.23 -10.93 -6.78
N SER A 196 17.41 -10.49 -6.29
CA SER A 196 17.69 -10.43 -4.85
C SER A 196 16.86 -9.34 -4.17
N MET A 197 16.65 -8.20 -4.82
CA MET A 197 15.77 -7.13 -4.35
C MET A 197 14.34 -7.60 -4.16
N ARG A 198 13.76 -8.33 -5.13
CA ARG A 198 12.40 -8.87 -4.99
C ARG A 198 12.27 -9.77 -3.76
N SER A 199 13.22 -10.68 -3.59
CA SER A 199 13.16 -11.69 -2.51
C SER A 199 13.38 -11.03 -1.15
N GLU A 200 14.44 -10.23 -1.03
CA GLU A 200 14.78 -9.58 0.22
C GLU A 200 13.75 -8.51 0.62
N LEU A 201 13.12 -7.81 -0.33
CA LEU A 201 12.02 -6.89 -0.02
C LEU A 201 10.89 -7.61 0.74
N LEU A 202 10.50 -8.81 0.30
CA LEU A 202 9.48 -9.60 0.98
C LEU A 202 9.94 -10.02 2.38
N ASP A 203 11.20 -10.43 2.54
CA ASP A 203 11.77 -10.77 3.84
C ASP A 203 11.78 -9.58 4.80
N GLN A 204 12.10 -8.38 4.31
CA GLN A 204 12.13 -7.15 5.12
C GLN A 204 10.72 -6.67 5.49
N LEU A 205 9.74 -6.75 4.57
CA LEU A 205 8.33 -6.47 4.88
C LEU A 205 7.84 -7.37 6.03
N TYR A 206 8.24 -8.64 6.00
CA TYR A 206 7.85 -9.64 7.00
C TYR A 206 8.55 -9.47 8.35
N SER A 207 9.86 -9.23 8.35
CA SER A 207 10.70 -9.32 9.54
C SER A 207 10.95 -7.99 10.26
N ALA A 208 10.88 -6.85 9.57
CA ALA A 208 11.18 -5.55 10.18
C ALA A 208 10.26 -5.29 11.39
N SER A 209 10.82 -5.00 12.55
CA SER A 209 10.03 -4.62 13.73
C SER A 209 9.37 -3.26 13.52
N PRO A 210 8.22 -2.97 14.18
CA PRO A 210 7.60 -1.64 14.08
C PRO A 210 8.54 -0.51 14.52
N GLN A 211 9.48 -0.79 15.43
CA GLN A 211 10.50 0.17 15.84
C GLN A 211 11.51 0.44 14.72
N GLU A 212 12.03 -0.60 14.06
CA GLU A 212 12.94 -0.42 12.92
C GLU A 212 12.26 0.34 11.77
N VAL A 213 10.96 0.08 11.53
CA VAL A 213 10.19 0.85 10.55
C VAL A 213 10.11 2.32 10.96
N GLN A 214 9.82 2.62 12.24
CA GLN A 214 9.81 4.00 12.75
C GLN A 214 11.15 4.70 12.52
N ASP A 215 12.23 4.06 12.96
CA ASP A 215 13.58 4.63 12.96
C ASP A 215 14.07 4.92 11.52
N ARG A 216 13.57 4.16 10.55
CA ARG A 216 13.89 4.31 9.12
C ARG A 216 12.92 5.19 8.35
N SER A 217 11.79 5.59 8.95
CA SER A 217 10.73 6.32 8.25
C SER A 217 11.16 7.76 7.91
N LEU A 218 11.25 8.05 6.62
CA LEU A 218 11.56 9.38 6.09
C LEU A 218 10.27 10.03 5.57
N VAL A 219 9.36 10.38 6.49
CA VAL A 219 8.04 10.94 6.15
C VAL A 219 7.82 12.34 6.67
N GLN A 220 7.15 13.16 5.86
CA GLN A 220 6.66 14.48 6.22
C GLN A 220 5.26 14.67 5.63
N PHE A 221 4.42 15.45 6.31
CA PHE A 221 3.10 15.80 5.79
C PHE A 221 2.81 17.28 6.02
N ALA A 222 2.10 17.88 5.07
CA ALA A 222 1.60 19.24 5.16
C ALA A 222 0.13 19.27 4.72
N THR A 223 -0.66 20.11 5.38
CA THR A 223 -2.02 20.43 4.94
C THR A 223 -1.98 21.74 4.17
N ILE A 224 -2.51 21.73 2.95
CA ILE A 224 -2.63 22.93 2.11
C ILE A 224 -4.12 23.30 2.05
N GLU A 225 -4.39 24.61 2.22
CA GLU A 225 -5.71 25.24 2.08
C GLU A 225 -5.99 25.64 0.64
#